data_AF-A0A673N0C0-F1
#
_entry.id   AF-A0A673N0C0-F1
#
_cell.length_a   1.000
_cell.length_b   1.000
_cell.length_c   1.000
_cell.angle_alpha   90.00
_cell.angle_beta   90.00
_cell.angle_gamma   90.00
#
_symmetry.space_group_name_H-M   'P 1'
#
loop_
_entity.id
_entity.type
_entity.pdbx_description
1 polymer ?
#
loop_
_entity_poly.entity_id
_entity_poly.type
_entity_poly.pdbx_seq_one_letter_code
_entity_poly.pdbx_strand_id
1 'polypeptide(L)' 'MMLKCVVVGDGAVGKTCLLMSYANDAFPEEYVPTVFDHYAGKMFYIKRYINKLR' A
#
# COMPACT_ATOMS: atom_id res chain seq x y z
N MET A 1 2.13 2.25 18.78
CA MET A 1 2.36 3.44 17.95
C MET A 1 1.45 3.36 16.74
N MET A 2 0.69 4.41 16.45
CA MET A 2 -0.16 4.48 15.25
C MET A 2 0.58 5.31 14.18
N LEU A 3 0.74 4.75 12.98
CA LEU A 3 1.41 5.42 11.86
C LEU A 3 0.36 5.89 10.86
N LYS A 4 0.40 7.18 10.52
CA LYS A 4 -0.44 7.76 9.47
C LYS A 4 0.41 7.96 8.20
N CYS A 5 0.07 7.25 7.13
CA CYS A 5 0.74 7.37 5.84
C CYS A 5 -0.23 7.98 4.81
N VAL A 6 0.26 8.88 3.96
CA VAL A 6 -0.51 9.49 2.87
C VAL A 6 0.25 9.27 1.57
N VAL A 7 -0.42 8.66 0.58
CA VAL A 7 0.16 8.36 -0.73
C VAL A 7 -0.37 9.37 -1.75
N VAL A 8 0.52 10.07 -2.44
CA VAL A 8 0.19 11.12 -3.44
C VAL A 8 0.83 10.81 -4.80
N GLY A 9 0.24 11.35 -5.87
CA GLY A 9 0.70 11.18 -7.25
C GLY A 9 -0.44 11.40 -8.25
N ASP A 10 -0.15 11.31 -9.54
CA ASP A 10 -1.12 11.62 -10.61
C ASP A 10 -2.30 10.65 -10.65
N GLY A 11 -3.37 11.04 -11.36
CA GLY A 11 -4.51 10.16 -11.63
C GLY A 11 -4.06 8.87 -12.31
N ALA A 12 -4.77 7.76 -12.04
CA ALA A 12 -4.55 6.46 -12.69
C ALA A 12 -3.15 5.79 -12.51
N VAL A 13 -2.22 6.33 -11.71
CA VAL A 13 -0.90 5.70 -11.46
C VAL A 13 -0.92 4.47 -10.54
N GLY A 14 -2.10 3.98 -10.14
CA GLY A 14 -2.24 2.73 -9.37
C GLY A 14 -2.08 2.84 -7.85
N LYS A 15 -2.17 4.04 -7.24
CA LYS A 15 -2.08 4.22 -5.76
C LYS A 15 -3.10 3.38 -5.00
N THR A 16 -4.34 3.36 -5.47
CA THR A 16 -5.44 2.57 -4.88
C THR A 16 -5.17 1.08 -5.01
N CYS A 17 -4.73 0.63 -6.18
CA CYS A 17 -4.36 -0.76 -6.44
C CYS A 17 -3.22 -1.23 -5.52
N LEU A 18 -2.22 -0.37 -5.28
CA LEU A 18 -1.13 -0.65 -4.35
C LEU A 18 -1.63 -0.87 -2.92
N LEU A 19 -2.48 0.03 -2.40
CA LEU A 19 -3.02 -0.08 -1.05
C LEU A 19 -3.97 -1.28 -0.90
N MET A 20 -4.85 -1.51 -1.88
CA MET A 20 -5.75 -2.66 -1.92
C MET A 20 -4.98 -3.98 -1.99
N SER A 21 -3.96 -4.07 -2.85
CA SER A 21 -3.13 -5.28 -2.96
C SER A 21 -2.36 -5.55 -1.69
N TYR A 22 -1.86 -4.51 -1.02
CA TYR A 22 -1.19 -4.66 0.26
C TYR A 22 -2.14 -5.07 1.40
N ALA A 23 -3.39 -4.59 1.38
CA ALA A 23 -4.37 -4.88 2.44
C ALA A 23 -5.07 -6.23 2.25
N ASN A 24 -5.32 -6.64 1.00
CA ASN A 24 -6.13 -7.82 0.67
C ASN A 24 -5.32 -8.97 0.07
N ASP A 25 -4.00 -8.83 -0.09
CA ASP A 25 -3.12 -9.77 -0.80
C ASP A 25 -3.63 -10.14 -2.23
N ALA A 26 -4.46 -9.27 -2.82
CA ALA A 26 -5.13 -9.49 -4.10
C ALA A 26 -5.19 -8.18 -4.89
N PHE A 27 -4.91 -8.26 -6.19
CA PHE A 27 -5.01 -7.10 -7.08
C PHE A 27 -6.47 -6.91 -7.52
N PRO A 28 -7.03 -5.69 -7.46
CA PRO A 28 -8.41 -5.46 -7.91
C PRO A 28 -8.50 -5.58 -9.44
N GLU A 29 -9.44 -6.41 -9.92
CA GLU A 29 -9.70 -6.61 -11.36
C GLU A 29 -10.41 -5.40 -12.00
N GLU A 30 -11.14 -4.61 -11.22
CA GLU A 30 -11.86 -3.42 -11.68
C GLU A 30 -11.24 -2.13 -11.13
N TYR A 31 -10.97 -1.19 -12.03
CA TYR A 31 -10.49 0.14 -11.66
C TYR A 31 -11.67 1.05 -11.26
N VAL A 32 -11.91 1.17 -9.96
CA VAL A 32 -12.85 2.16 -9.40
C VAL A 32 -12.07 3.42 -9.01
N PRO A 33 -12.33 4.58 -9.63
CA PRO A 33 -11.68 5.84 -9.27
C PRO A 33 -12.06 6.26 -7.85
N THR A 34 -11.13 6.15 -6.91
CA THR A 34 -11.33 6.55 -5.52
C THR A 34 -11.04 8.04 -5.33
N VAL A 35 -12.05 8.80 -4.90
CA VAL A 35 -11.90 10.21 -4.50
C VAL A 35 -11.17 10.29 -3.14
N PHE A 36 -11.43 9.34 -2.23
CA PHE A 36 -10.76 9.24 -0.93
C PHE A 36 -11.10 7.90 -0.24
N ASP A 37 -10.11 7.17 0.30
CA ASP A 37 -10.30 5.95 1.10
C ASP A 37 -9.38 5.91 2.33
N HIS A 38 -9.89 5.37 3.44
CA HIS A 38 -9.13 5.14 4.66
C HIS A 38 -8.94 3.63 4.90
N TYR A 39 -7.69 3.17 4.85
CA TYR A 39 -7.31 1.79 5.17
C TYR A 39 -6.56 1.75 6.51
N ALA A 40 -6.91 0.81 7.38
CA ALA A 40 -6.23 0.55 8.64
C ALA A 40 -5.87 -0.93 8.75
N GLY A 41 -4.60 -1.22 9.05
CA GLY A 41 -4.09 -2.59 9.16
C GLY A 41 -3.09 -2.72 10.31
N LYS A 42 -2.95 -3.93 10.85
CA LYS A 42 -1.90 -4.26 11.82
C LYS A 42 -0.70 -4.82 11.06
N MET A 43 0.46 -4.19 11.22
CA MET A 43 1.71 -4.64 10.62
C MET A 43 2.74 -4.92 11.71
N PHE A 44 3.45 -6.04 11.59
CA PHE A 44 4.58 -6.38 12.46
C PHE A 44 5.88 -5.94 11.78
N TYR A 45 6.68 -5.12 12.46
CA TYR A 45 7.97 -4.69 11.94
C TYR A 45 9.02 -5.79 12.14
N ILE A 46 9.52 -6.35 11.04
CA ILE A 46 10.60 -7.33 11.05
C ILE A 46 11.85 -6.66 10.47
N LYS A 47 12.93 -6.63 11.24
CA LYS A 47 14.21 -6.10 10.78
C LYS A 47 14.90 -7.14 9.91
N ARG A 48 14.83 -6.96 8.58
CA ARG A 48 15.49 -7.84 7.62
C ARG A 48 16.88 -7.30 7.27
N TYR A 49 17.93 -8.02 7.67
CA TYR A 49 19.31 -7.73 7.28
C TYR A 49 19.51 -8.16 5.82
N ILE A 50 19.62 -7.20 4.92
CA ILE A 50 19.92 -7.47 3.50
C ILE A 50 21.44 -7.46 3.36
N ASN A 51 22.04 -8.63 3.22
CA ASN A 51 23.44 -8.73 2.82
C ASN A 51 23.54 -8.27 1.37
N LYS A 52 24.17 -7.12 1.17
CA LYS A 52 24.46 -6.59 -0.17
C LYS A 52 25.47 -7.54 -0.83
N LEU A 53 24.98 -8.38 -1.74
CA LEU A 53 25.85 -9.16 -2.62
C LEU A 53 26.75 -8.17 -3.35
N ARG A 54 28.05 -8.34 -3.13
CA ARG A 54 29.12 -7.52 -3.68
C ARG A 54 29.53 -8.06 -5.03
#